data_AF-A0A831QGN7-F1
#
_entry.id   AF-A0A831QGN7-F1
#
_cell.length_a   1.000
_cell.length_b   1.000
_cell.length_c   1.000
_cell.angle_alpha   90.00
_cell.angle_beta   90.00
_cell.angle_gamma   90.00
#
_symmetry.space_group_name_H-M   'P 1'
#
loop_
_entity.id
_entity.type
_entity.pdbx_description
1 polymer ?
#
loop_
_entity_poly.entity_id
_entity_poly.type
_entity_poly.pdbx_seq_one_letter_code
_entity_poly.pdbx_strand_id
1 'polypeptide(L)'
;MIFSKTVLNVMAEEEIRRVSGFIRESTFKKFTRRGAVVGLSGGVDSAVVAELLVHALGRERVLGLLLPEKESNPISTEYGIKQAEKLGLKTVLIDITDRLKTLKVYEERDSVIGDIFPESESPLRFHVTLSRPLLDKESITYPKITIEDDQGRRKSKRISSRDWLRISACQNMKQRVRMVELYHHAEKNHYVVAGTTN
;
A
#
# COMPACT_ATOMS: atom_id res chain seq x y z
N MET A 1 22.33 21.37 7.82
CA MET A 1 21.80 20.26 8.64
C MET A 1 22.99 19.42 9.08
N ILE A 2 23.22 19.28 10.38
CA ILE A 2 24.37 18.51 10.91
C ILE A 2 23.93 17.05 11.00
N PHE A 3 24.47 16.20 10.13
CA PHE A 3 24.23 14.76 10.20
C PHE A 3 25.12 14.17 11.30
N SER A 4 24.52 13.58 12.33
CA SER A 4 25.22 12.83 13.38
C SER A 4 24.71 11.39 13.44
N LYS A 5 25.48 10.49 14.05
CA LYS A 5 25.04 9.12 14.35
C LYS A 5 23.80 9.07 15.25
N THR A 6 23.51 10.16 15.96
CA THR A 6 22.36 10.29 16.87
C THR A 6 21.14 10.91 16.21
N VAL A 7 21.19 11.30 14.94
CA VAL A 7 20.04 11.92 14.24
C VAL A 7 18.85 10.96 14.11
N LEU A 8 19.09 9.66 14.26
CA LEU A 8 18.08 8.59 14.28
C LEU A 8 17.75 8.10 15.70
N ASN A 9 18.29 8.73 16.76
CA ASN A 9 17.94 8.37 18.13
C ASN A 9 16.54 8.89 18.45
N VAL A 10 15.55 8.06 18.15
CA VAL A 10 14.17 8.29 18.53
C VAL A 10 13.97 7.73 19.94
N MET A 11 13.54 8.58 20.87
CA MET A 11 13.05 8.14 22.18
C MET A 11 11.67 7.52 21.99
N ALA A 12 11.63 6.21 21.72
CA ALA A 12 10.42 5.50 21.28
C ALA A 12 9.21 5.74 22.19
N GLU A 13 9.40 5.71 23.51
CA GLU A 13 8.31 5.94 24.46
C GLU A 13 7.72 7.35 24.39
N GLU A 14 8.57 8.36 24.18
CA GLU A 14 8.14 9.75 24.05
C GLU A 14 7.35 9.95 22.75
N GLU A 15 7.83 9.38 21.65
CA GLU A 15 7.11 9.42 20.37
C GLU A 15 5.80 8.66 20.43
N ILE A 16 5.74 7.50 21.09
CA ILE A 16 4.49 6.76 21.31
C ILE A 16 3.50 7.65 22.08
N ARG A 17 3.94 8.35 23.14
CA ARG A 17 3.08 9.28 23.90
C ARG A 17 2.60 10.44 23.03
N ARG A 18 3.50 11.08 22.30
CA ARG A 18 3.22 12.22 21.41
C ARG A 18 2.21 11.85 20.32
N VAL A 19 2.46 10.75 19.61
CA VAL A 19 1.59 10.27 18.53
C VAL A 19 0.27 9.74 19.07
N SER A 20 0.25 9.05 20.20
CA SER A 20 -1.01 8.62 20.85
C SER A 20 -1.88 9.80 21.27
N GLY A 21 -1.27 10.87 21.78
CA GLY A 21 -1.96 12.12 22.09
C GLY A 21 -2.58 12.74 20.84
N PHE A 22 -1.81 12.83 19.75
CA PHE A 22 -2.31 13.30 18.45
C PHE A 22 -3.47 12.46 17.92
N ILE A 23 -3.39 11.12 18.03
CA ILE A 23 -4.45 10.20 17.60
C ILE A 23 -5.74 10.47 18.40
N ARG A 24 -5.65 10.58 19.73
CA ARG A 24 -6.82 10.85 20.59
C ARG A 24 -7.45 12.20 20.29
N GLU A 25 -6.64 13.25 20.21
CA GLU A 25 -7.10 14.62 19.91
C GLU A 25 -7.78 14.68 18.54
N SER A 26 -7.13 14.11 17.51
CA SER A 26 -7.66 14.08 16.16
C SER A 26 -8.98 13.30 16.10
N THR A 27 -9.02 12.11 16.69
CA THR A 27 -10.18 11.22 16.61
C THR A 27 -11.37 11.81 17.38
N PHE A 28 -11.19 12.18 18.64
CA PHE A 28 -12.31 12.53 19.52
C PHE A 28 -12.67 14.01 19.48
N LYS A 29 -11.70 14.92 19.35
CA LYS A 29 -11.97 16.37 19.43
C LYS A 29 -12.08 17.00 18.05
N LYS A 30 -11.09 16.78 17.17
CA LYS A 30 -11.06 17.43 15.85
C LYS A 30 -12.10 16.87 14.89
N PHE A 31 -12.19 15.54 14.78
CA PHE A 31 -13.09 14.88 13.84
C PHE A 31 -14.36 14.31 14.50
N THR A 32 -14.44 14.35 15.84
CA THR A 32 -15.59 13.89 16.62
C THR A 32 -16.06 12.48 16.26
N ARG A 33 -15.11 11.57 16.00
CA ARG A 33 -15.36 10.17 15.63
C ARG A 33 -15.17 9.24 16.83
N ARG A 34 -15.68 8.02 16.72
CA ARG A 34 -15.72 7.04 17.83
C ARG A 34 -14.49 6.13 17.89
N GLY A 35 -13.72 6.05 16.82
CA GLY A 35 -12.61 5.12 16.64
C GLY A 35 -11.92 5.32 15.30
N ALA A 36 -11.12 4.34 14.87
CA ALA A 36 -10.33 4.38 13.65
C ALA A 36 -10.42 3.10 12.82
N VAL A 37 -10.32 3.24 11.50
CA VAL A 37 -10.16 2.16 10.52
C VAL A 37 -8.76 2.24 9.95
N VAL A 38 -8.07 1.10 9.84
CA VAL A 38 -6.72 1.01 9.26
C VAL A 38 -6.62 -0.16 8.28
N GLY A 39 -5.94 0.05 7.17
CA GLY A 39 -5.61 -1.02 6.22
C GLY A 39 -4.38 -1.81 6.70
N LEU A 40 -4.48 -3.13 6.73
CA LEU A 40 -3.38 -4.03 7.10
C LEU A 40 -2.83 -4.69 5.84
N SER A 41 -1.64 -4.26 5.41
CA SER A 41 -0.99 -4.75 4.18
C SER A 41 0.11 -5.79 4.44
N GLY A 42 0.38 -6.11 5.71
CA GLY A 42 1.52 -6.95 6.11
C GLY A 42 2.87 -6.22 6.10
N GLY A 43 2.87 -4.90 5.85
CA GLY A 43 4.05 -4.05 5.91
C GLY A 43 4.24 -3.39 7.28
N VAL A 44 5.49 -3.00 7.57
CA VAL A 44 5.90 -2.40 8.86
C VAL A 44 5.10 -1.14 9.20
N ASP A 45 4.84 -0.27 8.22
CA ASP A 45 4.15 1.00 8.47
C ASP A 45 2.72 0.78 8.98
N SER A 46 1.98 -0.13 8.31
CA SER A 46 0.63 -0.49 8.73
C SER A 46 0.60 -1.17 10.10
N ALA A 47 1.61 -1.97 10.43
CA ALA A 47 1.73 -2.62 11.72
C ALA A 47 1.99 -1.60 12.85
N VAL A 48 2.91 -0.65 12.64
CA VAL A 48 3.20 0.42 13.61
C VAL A 48 1.98 1.30 13.84
N VAL A 49 1.27 1.69 12.78
CA VAL A 49 0.04 2.48 12.92
C VAL A 49 -1.04 1.69 13.67
N ALA A 50 -1.23 0.40 13.39
CA ALA A 50 -2.20 -0.42 14.10
C ALA A 50 -1.88 -0.52 15.62
N GLU A 51 -0.62 -0.73 15.97
CA GLU A 51 -0.16 -0.76 17.38
C GLU A 51 -0.40 0.60 18.06
N LEU A 52 -0.06 1.72 17.42
CA LEU A 52 -0.28 3.06 17.95
C LEU A 52 -1.78 3.38 18.11
N LEU A 53 -2.63 2.96 17.17
CA LEU A 53 -4.08 3.11 17.27
C LEU A 53 -4.64 2.33 18.44
N VAL A 54 -4.22 1.07 18.63
CA VAL A 54 -4.65 0.24 19.76
C VAL A 54 -4.19 0.85 21.08
N HIS A 55 -2.94 1.29 21.17
CA HIS A 55 -2.41 1.96 22.36
C HIS A 55 -3.16 3.27 22.68
N ALA A 56 -3.50 4.05 21.66
CA ALA A 56 -4.19 5.32 21.82
C ALA A 56 -5.69 5.18 22.12
N LEU A 57 -6.41 4.33 21.39
CA LEU A 57 -7.87 4.28 21.38
C LEU A 57 -8.45 3.04 22.07
N GLY A 58 -7.64 2.00 22.28
CA GLY A 58 -8.08 0.67 22.68
C GLY A 58 -8.60 -0.14 21.48
N ARG A 59 -8.33 -1.45 21.50
CA ARG A 59 -8.66 -2.38 20.39
C ARG A 59 -10.12 -2.37 19.96
N GLU A 60 -11.05 -2.14 20.90
CA GLU A 60 -12.49 -2.12 20.62
C GLU A 60 -12.92 -0.96 19.70
N ARG A 61 -12.10 0.08 19.62
CA ARG A 61 -12.32 1.27 18.78
C ARG A 61 -11.48 1.25 17.50
N VAL A 62 -10.86 0.13 17.17
CA VAL A 62 -10.00 -0.02 15.99
C VAL A 62 -10.52 -1.16 15.12
N LEU A 63 -10.69 -0.89 13.84
CA LEU A 63 -11.11 -1.87 12.84
C LEU A 63 -9.99 -2.04 11.80
N GLY A 64 -9.46 -3.25 11.68
CA GLY A 64 -8.49 -3.58 10.64
C GLY A 64 -9.17 -4.06 9.36
N LEU A 65 -8.76 -3.56 8.20
CA LEU A 65 -9.22 -4.05 6.90
C LEU A 65 -8.06 -4.75 6.16
N LEU A 66 -8.29 -5.97 5.71
CA LEU A 66 -7.41 -6.68 4.78
C LEU A 66 -8.04 -6.63 3.39
N LEU A 67 -7.32 -6.06 2.43
CA LEU A 67 -7.83 -5.76 1.10
C LEU A 67 -6.97 -6.41 -0.01
N PRO A 68 -6.87 -7.76 -0.02
CA PRO A 68 -6.13 -8.47 -1.05
C PRO A 68 -6.81 -8.34 -2.42
N GLU A 69 -6.04 -8.59 -3.46
CA GLU A 69 -6.52 -8.78 -4.84
C GLU A 69 -5.74 -9.92 -5.51
N LYS A 70 -6.15 -10.35 -6.70
CA LYS A 70 -5.60 -11.53 -7.39
C LYS A 70 -4.07 -11.54 -7.53
N GLU A 71 -3.42 -10.36 -7.57
CA GLU A 71 -1.97 -10.21 -7.68
C GLU A 71 -1.28 -9.84 -6.36
N SER A 72 -2.03 -9.79 -5.25
CA SER A 72 -1.45 -9.61 -3.92
C SER A 72 -0.62 -10.83 -3.51
N ASN A 73 0.49 -10.57 -2.83
CA ASN A 73 1.29 -11.64 -2.24
C ASN A 73 0.50 -12.29 -1.08
N PRO A 74 0.22 -13.61 -1.12
CA PRO A 74 -0.51 -14.29 -0.04
C PRO A 74 0.14 -14.11 1.34
N ILE A 75 1.47 -14.03 1.39
CA ILE A 75 2.24 -13.87 2.63
C ILE A 75 1.93 -12.51 3.29
N SER A 76 1.71 -11.46 2.49
CA SER A 76 1.36 -10.13 3.01
C SER A 76 0.02 -10.15 3.74
N THR A 77 -0.96 -10.87 3.21
CA THR A 77 -2.26 -11.05 3.88
C THR A 77 -2.09 -11.86 5.16
N GLU A 78 -1.30 -12.94 5.15
CA GLU A 78 -1.02 -13.75 6.34
C GLU A 78 -0.38 -12.92 7.47
N TYR A 79 0.58 -12.06 7.15
CA TYR A 79 1.19 -11.15 8.14
C TYR A 79 0.19 -10.13 8.68
N GLY A 80 -0.70 -9.61 7.83
CA GLY A 80 -1.79 -8.74 8.27
C GLY A 80 -2.73 -9.43 9.26
N ILE A 81 -3.08 -10.70 9.01
CA ILE A 81 -3.93 -11.50 9.90
C ILE A 81 -3.23 -11.74 11.24
N LYS A 82 -1.97 -12.22 11.21
CA LYS A 82 -1.18 -12.48 12.42
C LYS A 82 -1.03 -11.23 13.30
N GLN A 83 -0.81 -10.07 12.69
CA GLN A 83 -0.72 -8.80 13.42
C GLN A 83 -2.06 -8.42 14.07
N ALA A 84 -3.18 -8.62 13.38
CA ALA A 84 -4.49 -8.35 13.94
C ALA A 84 -4.83 -9.30 15.10
N GLU A 85 -4.51 -10.59 14.96
CA GLU A 85 -4.70 -11.60 16.01
C GLU A 85 -3.88 -11.27 17.25
N LYS A 86 -2.61 -10.92 17.08
CA LYS A 86 -1.73 -10.47 18.17
C LYS A 86 -2.32 -9.30 18.95
N LEU A 87 -2.97 -8.35 18.26
CA LEU A 87 -3.58 -7.19 18.88
C LEU A 87 -5.02 -7.42 19.39
N GLY A 88 -5.62 -8.57 19.08
CA GLY A 88 -7.04 -8.83 19.33
C GLY A 88 -7.96 -7.85 18.60
N LEU A 89 -7.56 -7.40 17.40
CA LEU A 89 -8.33 -6.47 16.59
C LEU A 89 -9.49 -7.17 15.89
N LYS A 90 -10.64 -6.48 15.83
CA LYS A 90 -11.68 -6.85 14.88
C LYS A 90 -11.18 -6.56 13.47
N THR A 91 -11.34 -7.53 12.57
CA THR A 91 -10.93 -7.39 11.17
C THR A 91 -12.04 -7.71 10.18
N VAL A 92 -11.93 -7.15 8.98
CA VAL A 92 -12.73 -7.52 7.82
C VAL A 92 -11.78 -7.81 6.66
N LEU A 93 -11.92 -8.98 6.05
CA LEU A 93 -11.21 -9.36 4.83
C LEU A 93 -12.14 -9.15 3.64
N ILE A 94 -11.68 -8.37 2.66
CA ILE A 94 -12.45 -8.06 1.45
C ILE A 94 -11.54 -8.23 0.24
N ASP A 95 -11.81 -9.25 -0.57
CA ASP A 95 -11.16 -9.39 -1.87
C ASP A 95 -11.70 -8.31 -2.83
N ILE A 96 -10.83 -7.41 -3.28
CA ILE A 96 -11.21 -6.30 -4.17
C ILE A 96 -11.04 -6.65 -5.66
N THR A 97 -10.70 -7.89 -5.99
CA THR A 97 -10.40 -8.35 -7.36
C THR A 97 -11.52 -8.00 -8.34
N ASP A 98 -12.77 -8.31 -8.00
CA ASP A 98 -13.88 -8.11 -8.94
C ASP A 98 -14.22 -6.63 -9.14
N ARG A 99 -13.98 -5.79 -8.13
CA ARG A 99 -14.09 -4.33 -8.27
C ARG A 99 -13.04 -3.80 -9.24
N LEU A 100 -11.81 -4.31 -9.16
CA LEU A 100 -10.73 -3.94 -10.07
C LEU A 100 -10.95 -4.46 -11.51
N LYS A 101 -11.51 -5.67 -11.66
CA LYS A 101 -11.94 -6.18 -12.97
C LYS A 101 -13.02 -5.30 -13.59
N THR A 102 -14.02 -4.90 -12.80
CA THR A 102 -15.10 -4.01 -13.28
C THR A 102 -14.57 -2.68 -13.79
N LEU A 103 -13.55 -2.13 -13.11
CA LEU A 103 -12.85 -0.92 -13.52
C LEU A 103 -11.84 -1.15 -14.66
N LYS A 104 -11.77 -2.35 -15.22
CA LYS A 104 -10.87 -2.76 -16.31
C LYS A 104 -9.38 -2.50 -16.04
N VAL A 105 -8.99 -2.46 -14.77
CA VAL A 105 -7.60 -2.15 -14.35
C VAL A 105 -6.60 -3.14 -14.93
N TYR A 106 -6.97 -4.42 -14.94
CA TYR A 106 -6.10 -5.47 -15.47
C TYR A 106 -6.09 -5.45 -17.00
N GLU A 107 -7.25 -5.35 -17.65
CA GLU A 107 -7.37 -5.32 -19.11
C GLU A 107 -6.59 -4.15 -19.73
N GLU A 108 -6.73 -2.94 -19.19
CA GLU A 108 -6.03 -1.76 -19.71
C GLU A 108 -4.51 -1.91 -19.56
N ARG A 109 -4.05 -2.40 -18.40
CA ARG A 109 -2.64 -2.64 -18.17
C ARG A 109 -2.09 -3.74 -19.08
N ASP A 110 -2.80 -4.86 -19.21
CA ASP A 110 -2.37 -6.01 -19.98
C ASP A 110 -2.31 -5.66 -21.48
N SER A 111 -3.22 -4.80 -21.97
CA SER A 111 -3.13 -4.20 -23.30
C SER A 111 -1.84 -3.41 -23.50
N VAL A 112 -1.47 -2.53 -22.56
CA VAL A 112 -0.20 -1.76 -22.65
C VAL A 112 1.01 -2.69 -22.66
N ILE A 113 1.00 -3.73 -21.84
CA ILE A 113 2.13 -4.67 -21.77
C ILE A 113 2.20 -5.52 -23.05
N GLY A 114 1.06 -5.95 -23.60
CA GLY A 114 0.97 -6.65 -24.87
C GLY A 114 1.51 -5.84 -26.05
N ASP A 115 1.22 -4.54 -26.10
CA ASP A 115 1.78 -3.64 -27.12
C ASP A 115 3.31 -3.54 -27.06
N ILE A 116 3.89 -3.64 -25.85
CA ILE A 116 5.36 -3.57 -25.62
C ILE A 116 6.03 -4.93 -25.87
N PHE A 117 5.34 -6.03 -25.55
CA PHE A 117 5.83 -7.40 -25.65
C PHE A 117 4.83 -8.30 -26.42
N PRO A 118 4.65 -8.08 -27.73
CA PRO A 118 3.71 -8.87 -28.53
C PRO A 118 4.11 -10.35 -28.62
N GLU A 119 5.41 -10.65 -28.48
CA GLU A 119 5.94 -12.02 -28.44
C GLU A 119 5.75 -12.77 -27.11
N SER A 120 5.08 -12.19 -26.12
CA SER A 120 4.86 -12.83 -24.81
C SER A 120 3.42 -13.31 -24.70
N GLU A 121 3.21 -14.62 -24.62
CA GLU A 121 1.94 -15.18 -24.13
C GLU A 121 1.83 -14.85 -22.65
N SER A 122 1.03 -13.82 -22.31
CA SER A 122 0.59 -13.45 -20.94
C SER A 122 1.69 -13.38 -19.86
N PRO A 123 2.26 -12.20 -19.57
CA PRO A 123 3.34 -12.09 -18.59
C PRO A 123 2.85 -12.45 -17.18
N LEU A 124 3.41 -13.53 -16.63
CA LEU A 124 3.10 -14.04 -15.29
C LEU A 124 3.45 -13.05 -14.18
N ARG A 125 4.57 -12.31 -14.34
CA ARG A 125 5.00 -11.26 -13.42
C ARG A 125 5.74 -10.18 -14.17
N PHE A 126 5.46 -8.93 -13.84
CA PHE A 126 6.19 -7.78 -14.34
C PHE A 126 6.66 -6.93 -13.17
N HIS A 127 7.89 -6.44 -13.26
CA HIS A 127 8.44 -5.47 -12.33
C HIS A 127 8.91 -4.26 -13.14
N VAL A 128 8.36 -3.09 -12.81
CA VAL A 128 8.79 -1.84 -13.44
C VAL A 128 9.88 -1.24 -12.57
N THR A 129 11.06 -1.05 -13.16
CA THR A 129 12.21 -0.46 -12.48
C THR A 129 12.55 0.86 -13.14
N LEU A 130 12.77 1.89 -12.32
CA LEU A 130 13.40 3.11 -12.78
C LEU A 130 14.91 2.85 -12.78
N SER A 131 15.49 2.63 -13.96
CA SER A 131 16.95 2.50 -14.08
C SER A 131 17.57 3.87 -13.87
N ARG A 132 18.24 4.06 -12.74
CA ARG A 132 19.09 5.22 -12.47
C ARG A 132 20.53 4.83 -12.84
N PRO A 133 21.20 5.51 -13.77
CA PRO A 133 22.62 5.24 -14.01
C PRO A 133 23.41 5.63 -12.77
N LEU A 134 24.12 4.67 -12.16
CA LEU A 134 24.84 4.86 -10.91
C LEU A 134 26.08 5.76 -11.04
N LEU A 135 26.53 6.03 -12.27
CA LEU A 135 27.82 6.66 -12.56
C LEU A 135 27.72 8.03 -13.27
N ASP A 136 26.58 8.36 -13.91
CA ASP A 136 26.43 9.61 -14.68
C ASP A 136 25.28 10.47 -14.14
N LYS A 137 25.63 11.57 -13.48
CA LYS A 137 24.68 12.56 -12.94
C LYS A 137 23.93 13.35 -14.03
N GLU A 138 24.35 13.26 -15.29
CA GLU A 138 23.76 13.97 -16.45
C GLU A 138 22.89 13.08 -17.36
N SER A 139 22.69 11.81 -16.98
CA SER A 139 21.94 10.86 -17.81
C SER A 139 20.42 10.99 -17.62
N ILE A 140 19.69 11.01 -18.73
CA ILE A 140 18.21 11.02 -18.72
C ILE A 140 17.73 9.68 -18.14
N THR A 141 17.04 9.74 -17.00
CA THR A 141 16.39 8.57 -16.40
C THR A 141 15.20 8.17 -17.26
N TYR A 142 15.18 6.92 -17.75
CA TYR A 142 14.04 6.37 -18.46
C TYR A 142 13.45 5.17 -17.71
N PRO A 143 12.12 5.04 -17.65
CA PRO A 143 11.48 3.87 -17.10
C PRO A 143 11.78 2.64 -17.96
N LYS A 144 12.03 1.50 -17.31
CA LYS A 144 12.22 0.21 -17.96
C LYS A 144 11.26 -0.80 -17.35
N ILE A 145 10.53 -1.50 -18.19
CA ILE A 145 9.68 -2.61 -17.76
C ILE A 145 10.43 -3.92 -17.97
N THR A 146 10.50 -4.72 -16.89
CA THR A 146 11.03 -6.08 -16.95
C THR A 146 9.89 -7.05 -16.75
N ILE A 147 9.69 -7.93 -17.72
CA ILE A 147 8.77 -9.06 -17.61
C ILE A 147 9.59 -10.31 -17.33
N GLU A 148 9.05 -11.19 -16.50
CA GLU A 148 9.58 -12.52 -16.23
C GLU A 148 8.59 -13.54 -16.82
N ASP A 149 9.09 -14.43 -17.68
CA ASP A 149 8.29 -15.52 -18.26
C ASP A 149 8.18 -16.72 -17.30
N ASP A 150 7.40 -17.72 -17.71
CA ASP A 150 7.20 -18.99 -17.02
C ASP A 150 8.49 -19.80 -16.79
N GLN A 151 9.52 -19.54 -17.60
CA GLN A 151 10.84 -20.15 -17.54
C GLN A 151 11.87 -19.31 -16.75
N GLY A 152 11.44 -18.22 -16.11
CA GLY A 152 12.30 -17.32 -15.34
C GLY A 152 13.22 -16.43 -16.19
N ARG A 153 13.04 -16.40 -17.51
CA ARG A 153 13.79 -15.51 -18.41
C ARG A 153 13.24 -14.10 -18.28
N ARG A 154 14.14 -13.16 -18.01
CA ARG A 154 13.82 -11.75 -17.86
C ARG A 154 14.04 -11.01 -19.17
N LYS A 155 12.98 -10.43 -19.71
CA LYS A 155 13.05 -9.52 -20.87
C LYS A 155 12.76 -8.10 -20.41
N SER A 156 13.53 -7.15 -20.91
CA SER A 156 13.62 -5.83 -20.31
C SER A 156 13.63 -4.80 -21.44
N LYS A 157 12.51 -4.06 -21.62
CA LYS A 157 12.34 -3.06 -22.69
C LYS A 157 12.13 -1.67 -22.11
N ARG A 158 12.57 -0.65 -22.85
CA ARG A 158 12.28 0.76 -22.54
C ARG A 158 10.79 1.02 -22.80
N ILE A 159 10.14 1.74 -21.90
CA ILE A 159 8.73 2.13 -22.04
C ILE A 159 8.62 3.61 -22.40
N SER A 160 7.61 3.96 -23.20
CA SER A 160 7.31 5.36 -23.51
C SER A 160 6.73 6.07 -22.27
N SER A 161 6.85 7.39 -22.21
CA SER A 161 6.23 8.19 -21.13
C SER A 161 4.71 7.99 -21.08
N ARG A 162 4.06 7.84 -22.24
CA ARG A 162 2.61 7.63 -22.35
C ARG A 162 2.21 6.29 -21.72
N ASP A 163 2.91 5.22 -22.06
CA ASP A 163 2.59 3.86 -21.58
C ASP A 163 2.92 3.72 -20.10
N TRP A 164 3.99 4.35 -19.63
CA TRP A 164 4.31 4.46 -18.21
C TRP A 164 3.17 5.11 -17.41
N LEU A 165 2.65 6.24 -17.90
CA LEU A 165 1.54 6.94 -17.24
C LEU A 165 0.27 6.08 -17.20
N ARG A 166 -0.02 5.30 -18.24
CA ARG A 166 -1.16 4.36 -18.26
C ARG A 166 -1.00 3.24 -17.22
N ILE A 167 0.17 2.61 -17.15
CA ILE A 167 0.45 1.59 -16.13
C ILE A 167 0.36 2.20 -14.72
N SER A 168 0.94 3.38 -14.51
CA SER A 168 0.89 4.09 -13.24
C SER A 168 -0.55 4.44 -12.84
N ALA A 169 -1.38 4.86 -13.79
CA ALA A 169 -2.81 5.12 -13.57
C ALA A 169 -3.52 3.87 -13.05
N CYS A 170 -3.31 2.72 -13.69
CA CYS A 170 -3.87 1.42 -13.27
C CYS A 170 -3.42 1.05 -11.83
N GLN A 171 -2.14 1.23 -11.51
CA GLN A 171 -1.64 0.97 -10.15
C GLN A 171 -2.28 1.89 -9.12
N ASN A 172 -2.43 3.18 -9.44
CA ASN A 172 -3.07 4.13 -8.55
C ASN A 172 -4.57 3.84 -8.37
N MET A 173 -5.26 3.32 -9.39
CA MET A 173 -6.65 2.86 -9.27
C MET A 173 -6.77 1.76 -8.21
N LYS A 174 -5.84 0.79 -8.19
CA LYS A 174 -5.81 -0.25 -7.14
C LYS A 174 -5.76 0.35 -5.74
N GLN A 175 -4.90 1.35 -5.52
CA GLN A 175 -4.77 2.00 -4.21
C GLN A 175 -6.01 2.82 -3.85
N ARG A 176 -6.64 3.48 -4.82
CA ARG A 176 -7.87 4.26 -4.60
C ARG A 176 -9.07 3.38 -4.25
N VAL A 177 -9.21 2.21 -4.88
CA VAL A 177 -10.26 1.24 -4.50
C VAL A 177 -10.11 0.81 -3.04
N ARG A 178 -8.88 0.59 -2.56
CA ARG A 178 -8.66 0.29 -1.14
C ARG A 178 -9.09 1.43 -0.23
N MET A 179 -8.81 2.68 -0.62
CA MET A 179 -9.27 3.85 0.13
C MET A 179 -10.81 3.95 0.16
N VAL A 180 -11.49 3.62 -0.94
CA VAL A 180 -12.97 3.59 -0.97
C VAL A 180 -13.50 2.59 0.06
N GLU A 181 -12.92 1.40 0.18
CA GLU A 181 -13.32 0.42 1.19
C GLU A 181 -13.06 0.89 2.62
N LEU A 182 -11.89 1.50 2.86
CA LEU A 182 -11.55 2.06 4.17
C LEU A 182 -12.56 3.13 4.59
N TYR A 183 -12.88 4.08 3.70
CA TYR A 183 -13.86 5.13 3.99
C TYR A 183 -15.28 4.58 4.11
N HIS A 184 -15.68 3.59 3.31
CA HIS A 184 -16.98 2.94 3.44
C HIS A 184 -17.17 2.36 4.85
N HIS A 185 -16.17 1.62 5.35
CA HIS A 185 -16.22 1.06 6.69
C HIS A 185 -16.08 2.13 7.78
N ALA A 186 -15.29 3.18 7.56
CA ALA A 186 -15.13 4.27 8.51
C ALA A 186 -16.46 5.01 8.72
N GLU A 187 -17.16 5.39 7.65
CA GLU A 187 -18.44 6.09 7.76
C GLU A 187 -19.52 5.21 8.39
N LYS A 188 -19.60 3.93 8.02
CA LYS A 188 -20.55 2.99 8.63
C LYS A 188 -20.39 2.84 10.15
N ASN A 189 -19.18 3.03 10.68
CA ASN A 189 -18.87 2.88 12.11
C ASN A 189 -18.68 4.22 12.84
N HIS A 190 -18.83 5.35 12.13
CA HIS A 190 -18.51 6.69 12.65
C HIS A 190 -17.05 6.81 13.13
N TYR A 191 -16.11 6.25 12.37
CA TYR A 191 -14.66 6.20 12.64
C TYR A 191 -13.87 7.12 11.69
N VAL A 192 -12.62 7.43 12.02
CA VAL A 192 -11.65 8.06 11.10
C VAL A 192 -10.91 6.99 10.28
N VAL A 193 -10.38 7.34 9.11
CA VAL A 193 -9.41 6.50 8.39
C VAL A 193 -8.00 6.90 8.79
N ALA A 194 -7.17 5.92 9.18
CA ALA A 194 -5.77 6.12 9.51
C ALA A 194 -4.88 5.79 8.30
N GLY A 195 -4.09 6.78 7.85
CA GLY A 195 -3.05 6.58 6.85
C GLY A 195 -1.77 5.98 7.44
N THR A 196 -0.97 5.33 6.60
CA THR A 196 0.25 4.61 7.01
C THR A 196 1.49 5.08 6.24
N THR A 197 1.50 6.33 5.79
CA THR A 197 2.65 6.92 5.08
C THR A 197 3.66 7.46 6.10
N ASN A 198 4.95 7.23 5.85
CA ASN A 198 6.08 7.74 6.64
C ASN A 198 6.84 8.85 5.88
#